data_AF-X0Z298-F1
#
_entry.id   AF-X0Z298-F1
#
_cell.length_a   1.000
_cell.length_b   1.000
_cell.length_c   1.000
_cell.angle_alpha   90.00
_cell.angle_beta   90.00
_cell.angle_gamma   90.00
#
_symmetry.space_group_name_H-M   'P 1'
#
loop_
_entity.id
_entity.type
_entity.pdbx_description
1 polymer ?
#
loop_
_entity_poly.entity_id
_entity_poly.type
_entity_poly.pdbx_seq_one_letter_code
_entity_poly.pdbx_strand_id
1 'polypeptide(L)'
;DVGMVMDFKDVKGIAEDIIERLDHTYLNEVEPFDTLSPTAERIARHVAEQVAGGLPEGVCVLEVTCWESDSCGASYVPEIPPGS
;
A
#
# COMPACT_ATOMS: atom_id res chain seq x y z
N ASP A 1 29.41 0.15 -5.72
CA ASP A 1 28.27 0.54 -6.54
C ASP A 1 27.14 0.97 -5.65
N VAL A 2 26.69 2.21 -5.81
CA VAL A 2 25.67 2.79 -4.95
C VAL A 2 24.32 2.27 -5.44
N GLY A 3 23.93 1.14 -4.84
CA GLY A 3 22.69 0.42 -5.10
C GLY A 3 21.47 1.21 -4.67
N MET A 4 20.94 2.03 -5.57
CA MET A 4 19.55 2.44 -5.54
C MET A 4 18.90 1.91 -6.82
N VAL A 5 18.21 0.78 -6.69
CA VAL A 5 17.42 0.17 -7.77
C VAL A 5 16.23 1.08 -8.17
N MET A 6 15.90 2.11 -7.36
CA MET A 6 14.94 3.17 -7.66
C MET A 6 15.15 4.39 -6.72
N ASP A 7 14.84 5.62 -7.17
CA ASP A 7 14.82 6.81 -6.29
C ASP A 7 13.60 6.72 -5.35
N PHE A 8 13.78 7.00 -4.07
CA PHE A 8 12.70 7.05 -3.07
C PHE A 8 11.53 7.94 -3.53
N LYS A 9 11.80 8.97 -4.34
CA LYS A 9 10.77 9.83 -4.93
C LYS A 9 9.81 9.10 -5.85
N ASP A 10 10.29 8.12 -6.61
CA ASP A 10 9.46 7.38 -7.56
C ASP A 10 8.51 6.43 -6.82
N VAL A 11 9.03 5.69 -5.83
CA VAL A 11 8.22 4.84 -4.94
C VAL A 11 7.19 5.67 -4.19
N LYS A 12 7.61 6.84 -3.69
CA LYS A 12 6.73 7.76 -2.99
C LYS A 12 5.60 8.25 -3.90
N GLY A 13 5.90 8.63 -5.16
CA GLY A 13 4.89 9.08 -6.11
C GLY A 13 3.84 8.01 -6.42
N ILE A 14 4.27 6.75 -6.62
CA ILE A 14 3.35 5.62 -6.83
C ILE A 14 2.41 5.44 -5.62
N ALA A 15 2.96 5.52 -4.41
CA ALA A 15 2.17 5.41 -3.19
C ALA A 15 1.20 6.59 -3.01
N GLU A 16 1.64 7.82 -3.29
CA GLU A 16 0.80 9.03 -3.23
C GLU A 16 -0.38 8.93 -4.21
N ASP A 17 -0.15 8.55 -5.47
CA ASP A 17 -1.21 8.39 -6.47
C ASP A 17 -2.28 7.36 -6.05
N ILE A 18 -1.86 6.28 -5.39
CA ILE A 18 -2.77 5.26 -4.87
C ILE A 18 -3.55 5.76 -3.65
N ILE A 19 -2.88 6.48 -2.75
CA ILE A 19 -3.51 7.05 -1.56
C ILE A 19 -4.50 8.15 -1.94
N GLU A 20 -4.17 9.04 -2.88
CA GLU A 20 -5.07 10.11 -3.34
C GLU A 20 -6.39 9.56 -3.90
N ARG A 21 -6.35 8.41 -4.57
CA ARG A 21 -7.55 7.70 -5.05
C ARG A 21 -8.43 7.18 -3.92
N LEU A 22 -7.86 6.90 -2.76
CA LEU A 22 -8.58 6.41 -1.59
C LEU A 22 -9.03 7.57 -0.68
N ASP A 23 -8.25 8.64 -0.56
CA ASP A 23 -8.50 9.78 0.34
C ASP A 23 -9.64 10.69 -0.12
N HIS A 24 -9.82 10.85 -1.44
CA HIS A 24 -10.90 11.66 -2.01
C HIS A 24 -12.19 10.91 -2.27
N THR A 25 -12.32 9.68 -1.76
CA THR A 25 -13.45 8.80 -2.03
C THR A 25 -13.98 8.19 -0.74
N TYR A 26 -15.29 7.96 -0.66
CA TYR A 26 -15.84 7.17 0.43
C TYR A 26 -15.33 5.74 0.28
N LEU A 27 -14.48 5.28 1.22
CA LEU A 27 -13.92 3.93 1.16
C LEU A 27 -15.01 2.87 0.98
N ASN A 28 -16.16 3.02 1.65
CA ASN A 28 -17.31 2.13 1.52
C ASN A 28 -18.03 2.19 0.15
N GLU A 29 -17.54 2.97 -0.81
CA GLU A 29 -18.00 3.03 -2.20
C GLU A 29 -16.93 2.53 -3.19
N VAL A 30 -15.77 2.11 -2.69
CA VAL A 30 -14.63 1.61 -3.49
C VAL A 30 -14.56 0.09 -3.36
N GLU A 31 -14.51 -0.64 -4.47
CA GLU A 31 -14.29 -2.09 -4.44
C GLU A 31 -12.88 -2.40 -3.87
N PRO A 32 -12.72 -3.33 -2.91
CA PRO A 32 -13.71 -4.31 -2.42
C PRO A 32 -14.43 -3.89 -1.12
N PHE A 33 -14.29 -2.65 -0.68
CA PHE A 33 -14.88 -2.12 0.56
C PHE A 33 -16.36 -1.72 0.43
N ASP A 34 -16.89 -1.72 -0.79
CA ASP A 34 -18.32 -1.62 -1.10
C ASP A 34 -19.14 -2.79 -0.50
N THR A 35 -18.49 -3.94 -0.35
CA THR A 35 -19.08 -5.17 0.20
C THR A 35 -18.36 -5.66 1.46
N LEU A 36 -17.14 -5.20 1.71
CA LEU A 36 -16.34 -5.54 2.88
C LEU A 36 -16.17 -4.33 3.80
N SER A 37 -16.34 -4.50 5.10
CA SER A 37 -16.00 -3.45 6.07
C SER A 37 -14.56 -2.92 5.84
N PRO A 38 -14.33 -1.60 5.70
CA PRO A 38 -13.02 -0.99 5.50
C PRO A 38 -12.26 -0.88 6.82
N THR A 39 -11.84 -2.01 7.38
CA THR A 39 -10.98 -2.03 8.58
C THR A 39 -9.54 -1.69 8.23
N ALA A 40 -8.77 -1.14 9.18
CA ALA A 40 -7.34 -0.83 8.99
C ALA A 40 -6.54 -1.98 8.36
N GLU A 41 -6.78 -3.23 8.79
CA GLU A 41 -6.10 -4.42 8.23
C GLU A 41 -6.37 -4.61 6.74
N ARG A 42 -7.62 -4.42 6.32
CA ARG A 42 -8.03 -4.62 4.92
C ARG A 42 -7.58 -3.45 4.05
N ILE A 43 -7.56 -2.24 4.59
CA ILE A 43 -7.01 -1.06 3.93
C ILE A 43 -5.50 -1.24 3.73
N ALA A 44 -4.76 -1.62 4.79
CA ALA A 44 -3.33 -1.87 4.72
C ALA A 44 -2.97 -2.92 3.65
N ARG A 45 -3.74 -4.03 3.60
CA ARG A 45 -3.58 -5.04 2.55
C ARG A 45 -3.87 -4.50 1.16
N HIS A 46 -5.01 -3.84 0.97
CA HIS A 46 -5.39 -3.31 -0.35
C HIS A 46 -4.36 -2.31 -0.87
N VAL A 47 -3.89 -1.40 -0.02
CA VAL A 47 -2.82 -0.45 -0.36
C VAL A 47 -1.54 -1.19 -0.71
N ALA A 48 -1.13 -2.20 0.07
CA ALA A 48 0.07 -2.98 -0.22
C ALA A 48 0.00 -3.70 -1.58
N GLU A 49 -1.14 -4.33 -1.90
CA GLU A 49 -1.36 -5.01 -3.18
C GLU A 49 -1.31 -4.03 -4.36
N GLN A 50 -1.94 -2.86 -4.22
CA GLN A 50 -1.95 -1.82 -5.25
C GLN A 50 -0.57 -1.22 -5.46
N VAL A 51 0.16 -0.93 -4.38
CA VAL A 51 1.53 -0.41 -4.46
C VAL A 51 2.44 -1.45 -5.09
N ALA A 52 2.38 -2.71 -4.64
CA ALA A 52 3.16 -3.80 -5.22
C ALA A 52 2.93 -3.98 -6.73
N GLY A 53 1.69 -3.81 -7.21
CA GLY A 53 1.37 -3.86 -8.63
C GLY A 53 1.93 -2.68 -9.46
N GLY A 54 2.27 -1.56 -8.82
CA GLY A 54 2.88 -0.39 -9.46
C GLY A 54 4.41 -0.35 -9.39
N LEU A 55 5.02 -1.20 -8.56
CA LEU A 55 6.47 -1.25 -8.39
C LEU A 55 7.16 -1.98 -9.56
N PRO A 56 8.41 -1.59 -9.91
CA PRO A 56 9.19 -2.28 -10.93
C PRO A 56 9.66 -3.66 -10.44
N GLU A 57 10.11 -4.50 -11.37
CA GLU A 57 10.78 -5.75 -11.03
C GLU A 57 12.01 -5.50 -10.13
N GLY A 58 12.17 -6.34 -9.11
CA GLY A 58 13.27 -6.20 -8.13
C GLY A 58 13.01 -5.19 -7.00
N VAL A 59 11.78 -4.67 -6.91
CA VAL A 59 11.34 -3.83 -5.78
C VAL A 59 10.05 -4.42 -5.20
N CYS A 60 10.05 -4.64 -3.89
CA CYS A 60 8.91 -5.20 -3.18
C CYS A 60 8.45 -4.28 -2.05
N VAL A 61 7.15 -4.34 -1.75
CA VAL A 61 6.60 -3.75 -0.53
C VAL A 61 7.02 -4.61 0.65
N LEU A 62 7.63 -3.99 1.66
CA LEU A 62 8.01 -4.70 2.89
C LEU A 62 6.86 -4.76 3.89
N GLU A 63 6.22 -3.62 4.14
CA GLU A 63 5.15 -3.47 5.12
C GLU A 63 4.32 -2.22 4.76
N VAL A 64 3.01 -2.30 4.98
CA VAL A 64 2.12 -1.13 4.98
C VAL A 64 1.38 -1.08 6.30
N THR A 65 1.40 0.07 6.96
CA THR A 65 0.65 0.32 8.19
C THR A 65 -0.44 1.35 7.96
N CYS A 66 -1.69 0.97 8.22
CA CYS A 66 -2.84 1.87 8.21
C CYS A 66 -3.21 2.26 9.65
N TRP A 67 -3.41 3.55 9.90
CA TRP A 67 -3.78 4.08 11.22
C TRP A 67 -5.19 4.67 11.17
N GLU A 68 -6.10 4.16 12.01
CA GLU A 68 -7.44 4.73 12.20
C GLU A 68 -7.41 5.92 13.18
N SER A 69 -6.47 5.91 14.11
CA SER A 69 -6.20 6.99 15.07
C SER A 69 -4.76 6.93 15.56
N ASP A 70 -4.31 7.94 16.30
CA ASP A 70 -2.95 8.03 16.85
C ASP A 70 -2.52 6.80 17.69
N SER A 71 -3.48 6.04 18.23
CA SER A 71 -3.22 4.86 19.07
C SER A 71 -3.71 3.53 18.47
N CYS A 72 -4.34 3.54 17.29
CA CYS A 72 -4.91 2.33 16.67
C CYS A 72 -4.53 2.26 15.21
N GLY A 73 -3.74 1.24 14.87
CA GLY A 73 -3.35 0.93 13.50
C GLY A 73 -3.15 -0.55 13.29
N ALA A 74 -3.14 -0.96 12.03
CA ALA A 74 -2.90 -2.32 11.60
C ALA A 74 -1.81 -2.34 10.51
N SER A 75 -0.91 -3.31 10.63
CA SER A 75 0.13 -3.56 9.65
C SER A 75 -0.20 -4.77 8.78
N TYR A 76 0.15 -4.68 7.50
CA TYR A 76 0.15 -5.79 6.57
C TYR A 76 1.55 -5.98 5.99
N VAL A 77 2.04 -7.22 6.08
CA VAL A 77 3.34 -7.65 5.55
C VAL A 77 3.06 -8.65 4.42
N PRO A 78 3.26 -8.27 3.15
CA PRO A 78 3.11 -9.20 2.02
C PRO A 78 4.22 -10.25 2.02
N GLU A 79 3.93 -11.42 1.45
CA GLU A 79 4.98 -12.41 1.18
C GLU A 79 5.88 -11.89 0.07
N ILE A 80 7.18 -11.75 0.36
CA ILE A 80 8.18 -11.35 -0.63
C ILE A 80 8.63 -12.60 -1.39
N PRO A 81 8.42 -12.68 -2.72
CA PRO A 81 8.90 -13.80 -3.51
C PRO A 81 10.42 -13.94 -3.41
N PRO A 82 10.97 -15.17 -3.32
CA PRO A 82 12.41 -15.37 -3.35
C PRO A 82 12.98 -14.89 -4.69
N GLY A 83 13.93 -13.94 -4.62
CA GLY A 83 14.55 -13.32 -5.80
C GLY A 83 13.97 -11.97 -6.21
N SER A 84 13.06 -11.41 -5.40
CA SER A 84 12.67 -10.00 -5.46
C SER A 84 13.80 -9.07 -5.03
#